data_AF-A0A2V6LSB5-F1
#
_entry.id   AF-A0A2V6LSB5-F1
#
_cell.length_a   1.000
_cell.length_b   1.000
_cell.length_c   1.000
_cell.angle_alpha   90.00
_cell.angle_beta   90.00
_cell.angle_gamma   90.00
#
_symmetry.space_group_name_H-M   'P 1'
#
loop_
_entity.id
_entity.type
_entity.pdbx_description
1 polymer ?
#
loop_
_entity_poly.entity_id
_entity_poly.type
_entity_poly.pdbx_seq_one_letter_code
_entity_poly.pdbx_strand_id
1 'polypeptide(L)'
;MLRQRYIYLVLCVVGVFLPYWQFVPWFLDHGLDIPLFVQQLFANRIGAFFGLDVLVSSLVLWIFVFAEGGRLGMRRLWVPVIGTLLLGVSLGLPLFLYMRQLHLDKTAI
;
A
#
# COMPACT_ATOMS: atom_id res chain seq x y z
N MET A 1 0.28 23.70 -0.49
CA MET A 1 0.93 22.38 -0.26
C MET A 1 0.34 21.60 0.93
N LEU A 2 -0.06 22.24 2.04
CA LEU A 2 -0.62 21.56 3.24
C LEU A 2 -1.86 20.67 3.00
N ARG A 3 -2.77 21.04 2.09
CA ARG A 3 -4.03 20.30 1.84
C ARG A 3 -3.82 18.86 1.36
N GLN A 4 -2.81 18.62 0.52
CA GLN A 4 -2.54 17.29 -0.06
C GLN A 4 -2.02 16.30 0.98
N ARG A 5 -1.25 16.75 1.96
CA ARG A 5 -0.76 15.92 3.07
C ARG A 5 -1.89 15.28 3.86
N TYR A 6 -2.90 16.06 4.22
CA TYR A 6 -4.06 15.57 4.97
C TYR A 6 -4.88 14.57 4.15
N ILE A 7 -5.04 14.80 2.84
CA ILE A 7 -5.70 13.84 1.94
C ILE A 7 -4.95 12.51 1.95
N TYR A 8 -3.62 12.52 1.77
CA TYR A 8 -2.83 11.29 1.80
C TYR A 8 -2.87 10.59 3.16
N LEU A 9 -2.89 11.35 4.25
CA LEU A 9 -3.01 10.78 5.59
C LEU A 9 -4.37 10.10 5.81
N VAL A 10 -5.46 10.73 5.37
CA VAL A 10 -6.79 10.11 5.37
C VAL A 10 -6.82 8.86 4.50
N LEU A 11 -6.20 8.90 3.32
CA LEU A 11 -6.10 7.73 2.44
C LEU A 11 -5.27 6.60 3.07
N CYS A 12 -4.21 6.90 3.83
CA CYS A 12 -3.48 5.88 4.60
C CYS A 12 -4.39 5.22 5.64
N VAL A 13 -5.16 6.02 6.38
CA VAL A 13 -6.13 5.52 7.38
C VAL A 13 -7.14 4.60 6.70
N VAL A 14 -7.80 5.09 5.65
CA VAL A 14 -8.77 4.29 4.87
C VAL A 14 -8.13 3.01 4.31
N GLY A 15 -6.91 3.12 3.78
CA GLY A 15 -6.16 2.02 3.20
C GLY A 15 -5.73 0.95 4.20
N VAL A 16 -5.68 1.27 5.50
CA VAL A 16 -5.44 0.31 6.60
C VAL A 16 -6.75 -0.30 7.07
N PHE A 17 -7.76 0.52 7.36
CA PHE A 17 -8.99 0.07 7.99
C PHE A 17 -9.85 -0.81 7.07
N LEU A 18 -9.92 -0.49 5.78
CA LEU A 18 -10.75 -1.26 4.84
C LEU A 18 -10.27 -2.71 4.66
N PRO A 19 -8.98 -2.98 4.36
CA PRO A 19 -8.50 -4.35 4.24
C PRO A 19 -8.58 -5.11 5.56
N TYR A 20 -8.19 -4.48 6.68
CA TYR A 20 -8.24 -5.15 7.98
C TYR A 20 -9.65 -5.49 8.43
N TRP A 21 -10.65 -4.66 8.12
CA TRP A 21 -12.04 -4.97 8.44
C TRP A 21 -12.50 -6.30 7.82
N GLN A 22 -12.01 -6.62 6.61
CA GLN A 22 -12.32 -7.89 5.94
C GLN A 22 -11.39 -9.03 6.38
N PHE A 23 -10.10 -8.72 6.63
CA PHE A 23 -9.10 -9.72 6.96
C PHE A 23 -9.17 -10.22 8.41
N VAL A 24 -9.47 -9.34 9.38
CA VAL A 24 -9.46 -9.68 10.81
C VAL A 24 -10.49 -10.77 11.15
N PRO A 25 -11.77 -10.69 10.74
CA PRO A 25 -12.72 -11.76 11.02
C PRO A 25 -12.28 -13.09 10.42
N TRP A 26 -11.83 -13.07 9.16
CA TRP A 26 -11.32 -14.26 8.48
C TRP A 26 -10.13 -14.89 9.21
N PHE A 27 -9.21 -14.04 9.70
CA PHE A 27 -8.05 -14.45 10.48
C PHE A 27 -8.43 -15.05 11.84
N LEU A 28 -9.45 -14.51 12.50
CA LEU A 28 -9.94 -15.06 13.77
C LEU A 28 -10.57 -16.44 13.58
N ASP A 29 -11.23 -16.67 12.43
CA ASP A 29 -11.88 -17.94 12.11
C ASP A 29 -10.90 -19.02 11.61
N HIS A 30 -9.87 -18.66 10.86
CA HIS A 30 -8.97 -19.61 10.16
C HIS A 30 -7.51 -19.58 10.64
N GLY A 31 -7.11 -18.56 11.41
CA GLY A 31 -5.72 -18.34 11.82
C GLY A 31 -4.79 -17.89 10.68
N LEU A 32 -3.50 -18.19 10.81
CA LEU A 32 -2.44 -17.92 9.81
C LEU A 32 -2.39 -19.00 8.70
N ASP A 33 -3.52 -19.33 8.09
CA ASP A 33 -3.56 -20.32 7.00
C ASP A 33 -3.38 -19.65 5.62
N ILE A 34 -2.13 -19.34 5.30
CA ILE A 34 -1.76 -18.72 4.00
C ILE A 34 -2.19 -19.58 2.80
N PRO A 35 -2.01 -20.91 2.78
CA PRO A 35 -2.53 -21.76 1.70
C PRO A 35 -4.03 -21.60 1.48
N LEU A 36 -4.83 -21.63 2.55
CA LEU A 36 -6.28 -21.46 2.47
C LEU A 36 -6.68 -20.07 1.97
N PHE A 37 -5.97 -19.02 2.42
CA PHE A 37 -6.19 -17.65 1.96
C PHE A 37 -6.02 -17.54 0.44
N VAL A 38 -4.93 -18.10 -0.08
CA VAL A 38 -4.64 -18.10 -1.53
C VAL A 38 -5.70 -18.92 -2.26
N GLN A 39 -6.06 -20.10 -1.75
CA GLN A 39 -7.10 -20.93 -2.37
C GLN A 39 -8.44 -20.18 -2.47
N GLN A 40 -8.84 -19.45 -1.42
CA GLN A 40 -10.08 -18.68 -1.41
C GLN A 40 -10.01 -17.43 -2.29
N LEU A 41 -8.87 -16.73 -2.32
CA LEU A 41 -8.66 -15.57 -3.19
C LEU A 41 -8.78 -15.94 -4.68
N PHE A 42 -8.26 -17.11 -5.06
CA PHE A 42 -8.32 -17.63 -6.43
C PHE A 42 -9.48 -18.60 -6.69
N ALA A 43 -10.40 -18.78 -5.73
CA ALA A 43 -11.54 -19.69 -5.88
C ALA A 43 -12.52 -19.25 -6.98
N ASN A 44 -12.55 -17.96 -7.30
CA ASN A 44 -13.40 -17.41 -8.34
C ASN A 44 -12.61 -16.45 -9.25
N ARG A 45 -13.11 -16.27 -10.48
CA ARG A 45 -12.43 -15.46 -11.51
C ARG A 45 -12.26 -13.99 -11.12
N ILE A 46 -13.19 -13.45 -10.33
CA ILE A 46 -13.18 -12.04 -9.92
C ILE A 46 -12.14 -11.80 -8.81
N GLY A 47 -12.06 -12.69 -7.83
CA GLY A 47 -11.03 -12.68 -6.78
C GLY A 47 -9.64 -12.85 -7.38
N ALA A 48 -9.48 -13.77 -8.34
CA ALA A 48 -8.24 -13.93 -9.09
C ALA A 48 -7.86 -12.65 -9.85
N PHE A 49 -8.82 -11.99 -10.50
CA PHE A 49 -8.61 -10.71 -11.19
C PHE A 49 -8.11 -9.63 -10.21
N PHE A 50 -8.77 -9.45 -9.07
CA PHE A 50 -8.34 -8.49 -8.05
C PHE A 50 -6.97 -8.83 -7.46
N GLY A 51 -6.71 -10.11 -7.17
CA GLY A 51 -5.41 -10.56 -6.66
C GLY A 51 -4.27 -10.26 -7.64
N LEU A 52 -4.47 -10.55 -8.92
CA LEU A 52 -3.49 -10.25 -9.97
C LEU A 52 -3.31 -8.74 -10.18
N ASP A 53 -4.40 -7.97 -10.18
CA ASP A 53 -4.36 -6.50 -10.30
C ASP A 53 -3.55 -5.86 -9.16
N VAL A 54 -3.74 -6.34 -7.92
CA VAL A 54 -2.97 -5.90 -6.75
C VAL A 54 -1.49 -6.28 -6.87
N LEU A 55 -1.16 -7.47 -7.38
CA LEU A 55 0.23 -7.89 -7.58
C LEU A 55 0.95 -7.02 -8.62
N VAL A 56 0.32 -6.79 -9.77
CA VAL A 56 0.87 -5.93 -10.83
C VAL A 56 1.01 -4.50 -10.33
N SER A 57 -0.02 -3.96 -9.68
CA SER A 57 0.00 -2.61 -9.10
C SER A 57 1.08 -2.46 -8.02
N SER A 58 1.32 -3.49 -7.20
CA SER A 58 2.39 -3.49 -6.19
C SER A 58 3.77 -3.40 -6.84
N LEU A 59 4.02 -4.18 -7.90
CA LEU A 59 5.29 -4.16 -8.62
C LEU A 59 5.55 -2.78 -9.26
N VAL A 60 4.53 -2.23 -9.93
CA VAL A 60 4.59 -0.89 -10.52
C VAL A 60 4.86 0.17 -9.45
N LEU A 61 4.19 0.08 -8.29
CA LEU A 61 4.41 0.97 -7.17
C LEU A 61 5.86 0.90 -6.66
N TRP A 62 6.43 -0.29 -6.50
CA TRP A 62 7.82 -0.42 -6.04
C TRP A 62 8.79 0.25 -7.01
N ILE A 63 8.65 -0.01 -8.31
CA ILE A 63 9.45 0.65 -9.35
C ILE A 63 9.30 2.16 -9.25
N PHE A 64 8.07 2.67 -9.10
CA PHE A 64 7.81 4.09 -8.94
C PHE A 64 8.46 4.69 -7.69
N VAL A 65 8.36 4.01 -6.54
CA VAL A 65 8.97 4.45 -5.28
C VAL A 65 10.48 4.57 -5.40
N PHE A 66 11.15 3.59 -6.02
CA PHE A 66 12.60 3.64 -6.20
C PHE A 66 13.03 4.66 -7.27
N ALA A 67 12.33 4.74 -8.39
CA ALA A 67 12.67 5.67 -9.48
C ALA A 67 12.48 7.13 -9.06
N GLU A 68 11.30 7.49 -8.55
CA GLU A 68 11.00 8.87 -8.14
C GLU A 68 11.72 9.22 -6.83
N GLY A 69 11.79 8.28 -5.89
CA GLY A 69 12.50 8.46 -4.63
C GLY A 69 14.00 8.68 -4.81
N GLY A 70 14.63 7.92 -5.72
CA GLY A 70 16.02 8.11 -6.11
C GLY A 70 16.25 9.46 -6.79
N ARG A 71 15.37 9.85 -7.73
CA ARG A 71 15.43 11.14 -8.43
C ARG A 71 15.33 12.34 -7.49
N LEU A 72 14.51 12.24 -6.46
CA LEU A 72 14.32 13.31 -5.47
C LEU A 72 15.33 13.25 -4.30
N GLY A 73 16.24 12.27 -4.25
CA GLY A 73 17.16 12.11 -3.12
C GLY A 73 16.47 11.80 -1.79
N MET A 74 15.27 11.20 -1.84
CA MET A 74 14.48 10.88 -0.66
C MET A 74 15.11 9.72 0.13
N ARG A 75 15.13 9.84 1.46
CA ARG A 75 15.57 8.77 2.37
C ARG A 75 14.36 7.93 2.83
N ARG A 76 14.60 6.67 3.21
CA ARG A 76 13.60 5.72 3.75
C ARG A 76 12.55 5.20 2.75
N LEU A 77 12.95 4.99 1.49
CA LEU A 77 12.09 4.41 0.44
C LEU A 77 11.62 2.98 0.76
N TRP A 78 12.24 2.30 1.72
CA TRP A 78 11.79 1.01 2.23
C TRP A 78 10.45 1.08 2.99
N VAL A 79 10.08 2.23 3.55
CA VAL A 79 8.84 2.38 4.35
C VAL A 79 7.57 2.13 3.51
N PRO A 80 7.38 2.77 2.34
CA PRO A 80 6.27 2.45 1.44
C PRO A 80 6.28 1.00 0.95
N VAL A 81 7.46 0.40 0.73
CA VAL A 81 7.58 -0.99 0.29
C VAL A 81 7.06 -1.93 1.38
N ILE A 82 7.48 -1.74 2.63
CA ILE A 82 6.96 -2.49 3.77
C ILE A 82 5.46 -2.24 3.97
N GLY A 83 5.00 -1.00 3.82
CA GLY A 83 3.56 -0.69 3.88
C GLY A 83 2.76 -1.45 2.82
N THR A 84 3.32 -1.60 1.61
CA THR A 84 2.73 -2.39 0.53
C THR A 84 2.70 -3.88 0.85
N LEU A 85 3.75 -4.42 1.48
CA LEU A 85 3.82 -5.84 1.85
C LEU A 85 2.86 -6.19 2.99
N LEU A 86 2.71 -5.30 3.96
CA LEU A 86 1.85 -5.55 5.13
C LEU A 86 0.37 -5.38 4.80
N LEU A 87 0.01 -4.32 4.07
CA LEU A 87 -1.38 -3.89 3.90
C LEU A 87 -1.82 -3.73 2.44
N GLY A 88 -0.92 -4.00 1.49
CA GLY A 88 -1.19 -3.83 0.07
C GLY A 88 -0.94 -2.41 -0.45
N VAL A 89 -1.19 -2.24 -1.75
CA VAL A 89 -1.01 -0.98 -2.50
C VAL A 89 -1.83 0.16 -1.89
N SER A 90 -2.96 -0.16 -1.26
CA SER A 90 -3.86 0.80 -0.61
C SER A 90 -3.19 1.64 0.48
N LEU A 91 -2.22 1.09 1.22
CA LEU A 91 -1.39 1.86 2.15
C LEU A 91 -0.10 2.34 1.49
N GLY A 92 0.57 1.47 0.72
CA GLY A 92 1.89 1.75 0.16
C GLY A 92 1.94 3.04 -0.67
N LEU A 93 0.95 3.24 -1.53
CA LEU A 93 0.85 4.41 -2.41
C LEU A 93 0.62 5.72 -1.63
N PRO A 94 -0.43 5.88 -0.81
CA PRO A 94 -0.64 7.12 -0.08
C PRO A 94 0.50 7.41 0.91
N LEU A 95 1.14 6.38 1.47
CA LEU A 95 2.29 6.55 2.35
C LEU A 95 3.49 7.14 1.59
N PHE A 96 3.78 6.63 0.38
CA PHE A 96 4.81 7.21 -0.48
C PHE A 96 4.48 8.67 -0.86
N LEU A 97 3.25 8.94 -1.28
CA LEU A 97 2.82 10.29 -1.66
C LEU A 97 2.91 11.28 -0.49
N TYR A 98 2.56 10.84 0.71
CA TYR A 98 2.73 11.62 1.93
C TYR A 98 4.20 11.94 2.22
N MET A 99 5.08 10.94 2.16
CA MET A 99 6.52 11.13 2.35
C MET A 99 7.14 12.04 1.29
N ARG A 100 6.70 11.91 0.03
CA ARG A 100 7.12 12.76 -1.09
C ARG A 100 6.71 14.21 -0.86
N GLN A 101 5.47 14.44 -0.42
CA GLN A 101 5.00 15.79 -0.12
C GLN A 101 5.77 16.41 1.05
N LEU A 102 6.08 15.64 2.09
CA LEU A 102 6.92 16.10 3.21
C LEU A 102 8.32 16.50 2.75
N HIS A 103 8.91 15.77 1.80
CA HIS A 103 10.22 16.09 1.26
C HIS A 103 10.19 17.37 0.43
N LEU A 104 9.25 17.49 -0.51
CA LEU A 104 9.11 18.67 -1.38
C LEU A 104 8.91 19.96 -0.57
N ASP A 105 8.06 19.89 0.45
CA ASP A 105 7.79 21.06 1.29
C ASP A 105 8.97 21.46 2.19
N LYS A 106 9.92 20.55 2.45
CA LYS A 106 11.18 20.89 3.15
C LYS A 106 12.19 21.55 2.22
N THR A 107 12.19 21.17 0.94
CA THR A 107 13.11 21.70 -0.07
C THR A 107 12.60 23.01 -0.68
N ALA A 108 11.30 23.32 -0.54
CA ALA A 108 10.69 24.57 -0.98
C ALA A 108 10.83 25.74 0.03
N ILE A 109 11.45 25.49 1.18
CA ILE A 109 11.82 26.48 2.21
C ILE A 109 13.31 26.74 2.08
#